data_AF-A0A9P8F9E0-F1
#
_entry.id   AF-A0A9P8F9E0-F1
#
_cell.length_a   1.000
_cell.length_b   1.000
_cell.length_c   1.000
_cell.angle_alpha   90.00
_cell.angle_beta   90.00
_cell.angle_gamma   90.00
#
_symmetry.space_group_name_H-M   'P 1'
#
loop_
_entity.id
_entity.type
_entity.pdbx_description
1 polymer ?
#
loop_
_entity_poly.entity_id
_entity_poly.type
_entity_poly.pdbx_seq_one_letter_code
_entity_poly.pdbx_strand_id
1 'polypeptide(L)'
;MRTKEEVAKLGEIDPELAEWLKNNPVPKGNWDNIKEFRAMRDEMGKQSLAALGPAAPHVEESFQNITMRDGFESQIKIHKPTGKTGGPLIVLVFGGGFVVGDNQQLTPYSRGLARAFDAVVVNTAYRLAPENKFPTAAHDTEDTLLWIAKNAESLGADPSKGFILGGVSAG
;
A
#
# COMPACT_ATOMS: atom_id res chain seq x y z
N MET A 1 -25.03 20.62 -13.33
CA MET A 1 -23.66 20.89 -12.81
C MET A 1 -23.84 21.39 -11.38
N ARG A 2 -23.06 20.91 -10.40
CA ARG A 2 -23.20 21.37 -9.01
C ARG A 2 -22.83 22.85 -8.88
N THR A 3 -23.48 23.60 -7.99
CA THR A 3 -23.11 25.00 -7.69
C THR A 3 -21.81 25.07 -6.88
N LYS A 4 -21.24 26.27 -6.76
CA LYS A 4 -20.08 26.48 -5.89
C LYS A 4 -20.40 26.18 -4.43
N GLU A 5 -21.59 26.54 -3.94
CA GLU A 5 -21.99 26.19 -2.56
C GLU A 5 -22.13 24.68 -2.38
N GLU A 6 -22.70 23.98 -3.36
CA GLU A 6 -22.85 22.51 -3.29
C GLU A 6 -21.50 21.79 -3.28
N VAL A 7 -20.49 22.33 -3.96
CA VAL A 7 -19.12 21.81 -3.90
C VAL A 7 -18.45 22.15 -2.57
N ALA A 8 -18.65 23.36 -2.04
CA ALA A 8 -18.08 23.77 -0.76
C ALA A 8 -18.57 22.88 0.40
N LYS A 9 -19.84 22.46 0.37
CA LYS A 9 -20.42 21.52 1.36
C LYS A 9 -19.71 20.18 1.42
N LEU A 10 -19.04 19.74 0.35
CA LEU A 10 -18.28 18.49 0.35
C LEU A 10 -17.00 18.57 1.20
N GLY A 11 -16.56 19.79 1.55
CA GLY A 11 -15.45 20.03 2.47
C GLY A 11 -15.87 20.12 3.94
N GLU A 12 -17.17 20.11 4.24
CA GLU A 12 -17.66 20.02 5.61
C GLU A 12 -17.36 18.63 6.15
N ILE A 13 -16.64 18.56 7.27
CA ILE A 13 -16.26 17.29 7.88
C ILE A 13 -17.51 16.58 8.41
N ASP A 14 -17.58 15.27 8.19
CA ASP A 14 -18.64 14.45 8.74
C ASP A 14 -18.68 14.58 10.29
N PRO A 15 -19.85 14.77 10.92
CA PRO A 15 -19.95 14.95 12.37
C PRO A 15 -19.39 13.79 13.20
N GLU A 16 -19.52 12.55 12.73
CA GLU A 16 -18.97 11.37 13.40
C GLU A 16 -17.44 11.42 13.37
N LEU A 17 -16.86 11.76 12.20
CA LEU A 17 -15.42 11.96 12.07
C LEU A 17 -14.92 13.13 12.92
N ALA A 18 -15.67 14.23 12.97
CA ALA A 18 -15.32 15.40 13.77
C ALA A 18 -15.27 15.08 15.27
N GLU A 19 -16.22 14.29 15.77
CA GLU A 19 -16.24 13.85 17.17
C GLU A 19 -15.07 12.90 17.46
N TRP A 20 -14.81 11.94 16.56
CA TRP A 20 -13.72 10.99 16.71
C TRP A 20 -12.34 11.68 16.78
N LEU A 21 -12.11 12.71 15.96
CA LEU A 21 -10.86 13.48 15.91
C LEU A 21 -10.57 14.27 17.19
N LYS A 22 -11.58 14.60 18.00
CA LYS A 22 -11.36 15.27 19.31
C LYS A 22 -10.53 14.39 20.25
N ASN A 23 -10.72 13.08 20.17
CA ASN A 23 -10.02 12.09 21.00
C ASN A 23 -8.84 11.43 20.27
N ASN A 24 -8.74 11.60 18.95
CA ASN A 24 -7.74 10.96 18.10
C ASN A 24 -7.10 11.99 17.15
N PRO A 25 -6.29 12.91 17.67
CA PRO A 25 -5.67 13.94 16.84
C PRO A 25 -4.70 13.30 15.82
N VAL A 26 -4.84 13.68 14.55
CA VAL A 26 -3.93 13.23 13.50
C VAL A 26 -2.60 13.97 13.63
N PRO A 27 -1.45 13.25 13.69
CA PRO A 27 -0.15 13.89 13.72
C PRO A 27 0.07 14.79 12.51
N LYS A 28 0.51 16.04 12.74
CA LYS A 28 0.90 16.93 11.66
C LYS A 28 2.26 16.51 11.14
N GLY A 29 2.39 16.36 9.82
CA GLY A 29 3.69 16.12 9.19
C GLY A 29 4.54 17.38 9.18
N ASN A 30 5.83 17.24 9.52
CA ASN A 30 6.83 18.28 9.32
C ASN A 30 7.39 18.18 7.90
N TRP A 31 6.74 18.86 6.95
CA TRP A 31 7.11 18.82 5.54
C TRP A 31 8.43 19.55 5.23
N ASP A 32 8.85 20.48 6.10
CA ASP A 32 10.14 21.18 6.00
C ASP A 32 11.32 20.28 6.40
N ASN A 33 11.05 19.22 7.17
CA ASN A 33 12.03 18.22 7.58
C ASN A 33 11.57 16.80 7.26
N ILE A 34 11.62 16.45 5.96
CA ILE A 34 11.18 15.13 5.46
C ILE A 34 11.88 13.96 6.16
N LYS A 35 13.12 14.10 6.61
CA LYS A 35 13.82 13.02 7.33
C LYS A 35 13.16 12.71 8.67
N GLU A 36 12.84 13.74 9.44
CA GLU A 36 12.11 13.60 10.70
C GLU A 36 10.69 13.07 10.48
N PHE A 37 10.00 13.58 9.46
CA PHE A 37 8.65 13.11 9.14
C PHE A 37 8.64 11.64 8.71
N ARG A 38 9.61 11.20 7.91
CA ARG A 38 9.80 9.77 7.57
C ARG A 38 10.03 8.94 8.83
N ALA A 39 10.98 9.32 9.68
CA ALA A 39 11.28 8.57 10.90
C ALA A 39 10.03 8.43 11.80
N MET A 40 9.25 9.50 11.95
CA MET A 40 7.98 9.45 12.66
C MET A 40 6.98 8.49 12.00
N ARG A 41 6.81 8.56 10.68
CA ARG A 41 5.88 7.69 9.94
C ARG A 41 6.30 6.22 9.97
N ASP A 42 7.59 5.94 9.87
CA ASP A 42 8.15 4.60 9.96
C ASP A 42 7.92 3.99 11.35
N GLU A 43 8.13 4.77 12.41
CA GLU A 43 7.87 4.33 13.77
C GLU A 43 6.38 4.09 14.03
N MET A 44 5.51 5.00 13.58
CA MET A 44 4.06 4.78 13.61
C MET A 44 3.64 3.53 12.84
N GLY A 45 4.27 3.27 11.68
CA GLY A 45 4.04 2.07 10.87
C GLY A 45 4.41 0.80 11.62
N LYS A 46 5.60 0.76 12.25
CA LYS A 46 6.05 -0.36 13.08
C LYS A 46 5.10 -0.62 14.25
N GLN A 47 4.71 0.43 14.97
CA GLN A 47 3.77 0.31 16.09
C GLN A 47 2.40 -0.20 15.62
N SER A 48 1.91 0.29 14.50
CA SER A 48 0.64 -0.17 13.91
C SER A 48 0.69 -1.64 13.49
N LEU A 49 1.79 -2.07 12.88
CA LEU A 49 2.00 -3.48 12.52
C LEU A 49 2.15 -4.38 13.74
N ALA A 50 2.86 -3.92 14.78
CA ALA A 50 2.99 -4.65 16.04
C ALA A 50 1.62 -4.80 16.74
N ALA A 51 0.82 -3.73 16.78
CA ALA A 51 -0.52 -3.75 17.34
C ALA A 51 -1.50 -4.64 16.55
N LEU A 52 -1.29 -4.77 15.23
CA LEU A 52 -2.06 -5.69 14.38
C LEU A 52 -1.78 -7.16 14.71
N GLY A 53 -0.62 -7.45 15.30
CA GLY A 53 -0.19 -8.80 15.64
C GLY A 53 0.19 -9.66 14.41
N PRO A 54 0.43 -10.97 14.61
CA PRO A 54 0.76 -11.87 13.51
C PRO A 54 -0.42 -12.03 12.53
N ALA A 55 -0.14 -12.50 11.32
CA ALA A 55 -1.20 -12.90 10.41
C ALA A 55 -2.06 -14.00 11.03
N ALA A 56 -3.35 -14.00 10.72
CA ALA A 56 -4.22 -15.09 11.12
C ALA A 56 -3.77 -16.40 10.45
N PRO A 57 -4.04 -17.59 11.04
CA PRO A 57 -3.50 -18.86 10.54
C PRO A 57 -3.80 -19.21 9.07
N HIS A 58 -4.79 -18.55 8.47
CA HIS A 58 -5.23 -18.73 7.09
C HIS A 58 -4.63 -17.72 6.09
N VAL A 59 -3.71 -16.85 6.53
CA VAL A 59 -2.96 -15.95 5.64
C VAL A 59 -1.47 -16.15 5.88
N GLU A 60 -0.76 -16.52 4.82
CA GLU A 60 0.70 -16.54 4.75
C GLU A 60 1.21 -15.18 4.26
N GLU A 61 2.28 -14.69 4.88
CA GLU A 61 2.97 -13.46 4.48
C GLU A 61 4.42 -13.77 4.12
N SER A 62 4.89 -13.23 3.01
CA SER A 62 6.29 -13.36 2.58
C SER A 62 6.79 -12.10 1.89
N PHE A 63 8.10 -12.02 1.73
CA PHE A 63 8.75 -10.97 0.96
C PHE A 63 9.46 -11.58 -0.24
N GLN A 64 9.50 -10.84 -1.33
CA GLN A 64 10.23 -11.23 -2.53
C GLN A 64 10.97 -10.05 -3.11
N ASN A 65 12.26 -10.24 -3.38
CA ASN A 65 13.08 -9.24 -4.05
C ASN A 65 12.81 -9.26 -5.55
N ILE A 66 12.79 -8.08 -6.15
CA ILE A 66 12.61 -7.87 -7.59
C ILE A 66 13.56 -6.77 -8.07
N THR A 67 14.08 -6.93 -9.28
CA THR A 67 15.03 -6.00 -9.88
C THR A 67 14.30 -5.01 -10.80
N MET A 68 14.52 -3.71 -10.58
CA MET A 68 14.01 -2.63 -11.43
C MET A 68 14.84 -2.47 -12.72
N ARG A 69 14.34 -1.70 -13.69
CA ARG A 69 15.00 -1.48 -14.99
C ARG A 69 16.42 -0.93 -14.92
N ASP A 70 16.77 -0.24 -13.83
CA ASP A 70 18.08 0.36 -13.59
C ASP A 70 18.97 -0.50 -12.67
N GLY A 71 18.55 -1.73 -12.35
CA GLY A 71 19.27 -2.63 -11.47
C GLY A 71 19.04 -2.38 -9.98
N PHE A 72 18.14 -1.45 -9.61
CA PHE A 72 17.76 -1.29 -8.21
C PHE A 72 17.01 -2.53 -7.71
N GLU A 73 17.46 -3.09 -6.58
CA GLU A 73 16.78 -4.19 -5.91
C GLU A 73 15.69 -3.65 -4.99
N SER A 74 14.44 -3.90 -5.37
CA SER A 74 13.26 -3.59 -4.56
C SER A 74 12.71 -4.86 -3.92
N GLN A 75 11.75 -4.70 -3.02
CA GLN A 75 11.10 -5.81 -2.33
C GLN A 75 9.59 -5.62 -2.31
N ILE A 76 8.85 -6.64 -2.76
CA ILE A 76 7.40 -6.70 -2.62
C ILE A 76 7.03 -7.52 -1.39
N LYS A 77 5.86 -7.23 -0.80
CA LYS A 77 5.26 -8.03 0.27
C LYS A 77 4.04 -8.76 -0.25
N ILE A 78 3.99 -10.07 -0.06
CA ILE A 78 2.95 -10.95 -0.58
C ILE A 78 2.12 -11.46 0.59
N HIS A 79 0.80 -11.46 0.42
CA HIS A 79 -0.18 -12.02 1.35
C HIS A 79 -1.03 -13.00 0.56
N LYS A 80 -1.10 -14.26 0.98
CA LYS A 80 -1.90 -15.27 0.27
C LYS A 80 -2.62 -16.20 1.23
N PRO A 81 -3.75 -16.81 0.85
CA PRO A 81 -4.43 -17.75 1.72
C PRO A 81 -3.58 -19.02 1.93
N THR A 82 -3.45 -19.47 3.18
CA THR A 82 -2.64 -20.64 3.55
C THR A 82 -3.08 -21.88 2.76
N GLY A 83 -2.14 -22.54 2.09
CA GLY A 83 -2.39 -23.79 1.35
C GLY A 83 -3.29 -23.68 0.12
N LYS A 84 -3.61 -22.47 -0.37
CA LYS A 84 -4.38 -22.26 -1.60
C LYS A 84 -3.53 -21.60 -2.68
N THR A 85 -3.82 -21.93 -3.95
CA THR A 85 -3.22 -21.32 -5.13
C THR A 85 -4.27 -21.13 -6.23
N GLY A 86 -3.94 -20.32 -7.24
CA GLY A 86 -4.79 -20.02 -8.38
C GLY A 86 -5.97 -19.12 -8.01
N GLY A 87 -5.85 -18.27 -6.99
CA GLY A 87 -6.84 -17.24 -6.63
C GLY A 87 -6.63 -15.93 -7.42
N PRO A 88 -7.58 -14.98 -7.37
CA PRO A 88 -7.40 -13.69 -8.04
C PRO A 88 -6.20 -12.92 -7.48
N LEU A 89 -5.66 -12.01 -8.28
CA LEU A 89 -4.51 -11.18 -7.94
C LEU A 89 -4.95 -9.74 -7.64
N ILE A 90 -4.53 -9.22 -6.49
CA ILE A 90 -4.72 -7.83 -6.09
C ILE A 90 -3.34 -7.21 -5.89
N VAL A 91 -3.04 -6.10 -6.57
CA VAL A 91 -1.82 -5.34 -6.37
C VAL A 91 -2.16 -4.01 -5.72
N LEU A 92 -1.48 -3.68 -4.63
CA LEU A 92 -1.70 -2.45 -3.87
C LEU A 92 -0.44 -1.58 -3.84
N VAL A 93 -0.61 -0.31 -4.24
CA VAL A 93 0.44 0.70 -4.21
C VAL A 93 0.26 1.61 -2.99
N PHE A 94 1.30 1.75 -2.18
CA PHE A 94 1.23 2.54 -0.95
C PHE A 94 1.27 4.06 -1.22
N GLY A 95 0.70 4.82 -0.28
CA GLY A 95 0.57 6.28 -0.40
C GLY A 95 1.75 7.05 0.20
N GLY A 96 1.49 8.24 0.72
CA GLY A 96 2.50 9.04 1.42
C GLY A 96 3.13 10.17 0.59
N GLY A 97 2.42 10.64 -0.44
CA GLY A 97 2.84 11.80 -1.22
C GLY A 97 4.20 11.62 -1.90
N PHE A 98 4.57 10.38 -2.23
CA PHE A 98 5.86 9.97 -2.79
C PHE A 98 7.07 10.16 -1.86
N VAL A 99 6.88 10.64 -0.63
CA VAL A 99 7.98 11.00 0.29
C VAL A 99 8.03 10.17 1.56
N VAL A 100 7.00 9.38 1.88
CA VAL A 100 6.96 8.45 3.02
C VAL A 100 6.25 7.17 2.62
N GLY A 101 6.42 6.09 3.40
CA GLY A 101 5.68 4.84 3.23
C GLY A 101 6.55 3.68 2.72
N ASP A 102 5.98 2.48 2.78
CA ASP A 102 6.64 1.23 2.40
C ASP A 102 5.64 0.14 1.97
N ASN A 103 6.17 -1.02 1.59
CA ASN A 103 5.41 -2.21 1.18
C ASN A 103 4.62 -2.87 2.33
N GLN A 104 4.75 -2.41 3.58
CA GLN A 104 4.05 -2.95 4.74
C GLN A 104 2.88 -2.06 5.16
N GLN A 105 2.83 -0.80 4.74
CA GLN A 105 1.78 0.16 5.10
C GLN A 105 0.36 -0.38 4.89
N LEU A 106 0.14 -1.19 3.87
CA LEU A 106 -1.17 -1.73 3.51
C LEU A 106 -1.42 -3.16 4.03
N THR A 107 -0.57 -3.68 4.91
CA THR A 107 -0.72 -5.03 5.51
C THR A 107 -2.12 -5.30 6.09
N PRO A 108 -2.76 -4.40 6.88
CA PRO A 108 -4.10 -4.65 7.41
C PRO A 108 -5.13 -4.91 6.31
N TYR A 109 -5.12 -4.09 5.26
CA TYR A 109 -6.00 -4.26 4.10
C TYR A 109 -5.66 -5.54 3.33
N SER A 110 -4.37 -5.82 3.16
CA SER A 110 -3.90 -6.98 2.41
C SER A 110 -4.34 -8.29 3.05
N ARG A 111 -4.22 -8.41 4.38
CA ARG A 111 -4.74 -9.57 5.14
C ARG A 111 -6.25 -9.71 4.99
N GLY A 112 -6.98 -8.59 5.09
CA GLY A 112 -8.43 -8.57 4.96
C GLY A 112 -8.89 -9.02 3.57
N LEU A 113 -8.26 -8.50 2.52
CA LEU A 113 -8.55 -8.81 1.12
C LEU A 113 -8.18 -10.25 0.76
N ALA A 114 -7.00 -10.71 1.17
CA ALA A 114 -6.57 -12.09 0.95
C ALA A 114 -7.57 -13.09 1.53
N ARG A 115 -8.05 -12.83 2.76
CA ARG A 115 -9.08 -13.63 3.42
C ARG A 115 -10.44 -13.53 2.74
N ALA A 116 -10.90 -12.32 2.43
CA ALA A 116 -12.26 -12.08 1.94
C ALA A 116 -12.49 -12.64 0.53
N PHE A 117 -11.43 -12.68 -0.29
CA PHE A 117 -11.54 -13.00 -1.72
C PHE A 117 -10.74 -14.25 -2.14
N ASP A 118 -10.15 -14.97 -1.18
CA ASP A 118 -9.18 -16.04 -1.46
C ASP A 118 -8.11 -15.59 -2.48
N ALA A 119 -7.67 -14.34 -2.33
CA ALA A 119 -6.83 -13.63 -3.29
C ALA A 119 -5.36 -13.61 -2.86
N VAL A 120 -4.46 -13.64 -3.84
CA VAL A 120 -3.07 -13.24 -3.61
C VAL A 120 -3.00 -11.72 -3.67
N VAL A 121 -2.54 -11.09 -2.59
CA VAL A 121 -2.40 -9.63 -2.47
C VAL A 121 -0.93 -9.25 -2.40
N VAL A 122 -0.48 -8.42 -3.33
CA VAL A 122 0.91 -7.97 -3.44
C VAL A 122 0.99 -6.48 -3.17
N ASN A 123 1.73 -6.09 -2.14
CA ASN A 123 2.07 -4.69 -1.89
C ASN A 123 3.37 -4.35 -2.63
N THR A 124 3.33 -3.30 -3.44
CA THR A 124 4.49 -2.84 -4.20
C THR A 124 5.45 -2.04 -3.34
N ALA A 125 6.66 -1.82 -3.84
CA ALA A 125 7.61 -0.85 -3.30
C ALA A 125 8.10 0.07 -4.42
N TYR A 126 8.17 1.37 -4.15
CA TYR A 126 8.77 2.36 -5.05
C TYR A 126 9.72 3.25 -4.26
N ARG A 127 10.73 3.80 -4.95
CA ARG A 127 11.70 4.71 -4.33
C ARG A 127 11.11 6.08 -4.05
N LEU A 128 11.39 6.61 -2.86
CA LEU A 128 10.83 7.86 -2.38
C LEU A 128 11.60 9.08 -2.92
N ALA A 129 10.84 10.15 -3.19
CA ALA A 129 11.33 11.51 -3.38
C ALA A 129 11.66 12.14 -2.01
N PRO A 130 12.62 13.09 -1.92
CA PRO A 130 13.25 13.82 -3.01
C PRO A 130 14.50 13.17 -3.61
N GLU A 131 15.04 12.11 -3.01
CA GLU A 131 16.25 11.44 -3.48
C GLU A 131 16.06 10.85 -4.87
N ASN A 132 14.84 10.35 -5.14
CA ASN A 132 14.45 9.77 -6.41
C ASN A 132 13.35 10.64 -7.03
N LYS A 133 13.74 11.48 -7.98
CA LYS A 133 12.81 12.42 -8.63
C LYS A 133 11.88 11.70 -9.60
N PHE A 134 10.77 12.34 -9.96
CA PHE A 134 9.97 11.87 -11.08
C PHE A 134 10.86 11.68 -12.34
N PRO A 135 10.74 10.56 -13.08
CA PRO A 135 9.68 9.54 -13.01
C PRO A 135 10.01 8.27 -12.18
N THR A 136 11.02 8.28 -11.30
CA THR A 136 11.53 7.05 -10.66
C THR A 136 10.45 6.21 -9.96
N ALA A 137 9.62 6.81 -9.09
CA ALA A 137 8.57 6.06 -8.42
C ALA A 137 7.55 5.43 -9.39
N ALA A 138 7.20 6.15 -10.47
CA ALA A 138 6.30 5.64 -11.50
C ALA A 138 6.93 4.47 -12.28
N HIS A 139 8.22 4.57 -12.61
CA HIS A 139 8.96 3.47 -13.24
C HIS A 139 9.07 2.25 -12.32
N ASP A 140 9.35 2.44 -11.03
CA ASP A 140 9.42 1.33 -10.08
C ASP A 140 8.07 0.61 -9.95
N THR A 141 6.97 1.36 -9.92
CA THR A 141 5.61 0.78 -9.90
C THR A 141 5.30 0.05 -11.21
N GLU A 142 5.65 0.62 -12.36
CA GLU A 142 5.47 -0.03 -13.67
C GLU A 142 6.29 -1.34 -13.75
N ASP A 143 7.58 -1.30 -13.39
CA ASP A 143 8.46 -2.46 -13.39
C ASP A 143 7.95 -3.55 -12.44
N THR A 144 7.47 -3.16 -11.25
CA THR A 144 6.83 -4.08 -10.31
C THR A 144 5.59 -4.73 -10.90
N LEU A 145 4.70 -3.97 -11.54
CA LEU A 145 3.48 -4.49 -12.16
C LEU A 145 3.77 -5.45 -13.31
N LEU A 146 4.73 -5.11 -14.18
CA LEU A 146 5.15 -5.97 -15.27
C LEU A 146 5.77 -7.27 -14.75
N TRP A 147 6.61 -7.17 -13.71
CA TRP A 147 7.18 -8.34 -13.06
C TRP A 147 6.09 -9.24 -12.45
N ILE A 148 5.13 -8.66 -11.72
CA ILE A 148 4.01 -9.40 -11.12
C ILE A 148 3.18 -10.09 -12.21
N ALA A 149 2.81 -9.37 -13.27
CA ALA A 149 2.00 -9.92 -14.36
C ALA A 149 2.68 -11.13 -15.03
N LYS A 150 4.01 -11.08 -15.20
CA LYS A 150 4.80 -12.18 -15.75
C LYS A 150 4.97 -13.37 -14.78
N ASN A 151 4.88 -13.12 -13.47
CA ASN A 151 5.16 -14.11 -12.43
C ASN A 151 3.93 -14.51 -11.60
N ALA A 152 2.71 -14.15 -12.04
CA ALA A 152 1.49 -14.32 -11.24
C ALA A 152 1.28 -15.79 -10.79
N GLU A 153 1.53 -16.75 -11.67
CA GLU A 153 1.41 -18.18 -11.35
C GLU A 153 2.40 -18.62 -10.26
N SER A 154 3.64 -18.12 -10.29
CA SER A 154 4.65 -18.46 -9.28
C SER A 154 4.37 -17.83 -7.92
N LEU A 155 3.62 -16.71 -7.91
CA LEU A 155 3.03 -16.12 -6.71
C LEU A 155 1.82 -16.91 -6.19
N GLY A 156 1.35 -17.91 -6.92
CA GLY A 156 0.16 -18.70 -6.59
C GLY A 156 -1.14 -18.02 -6.99
N ALA A 157 -1.11 -17.06 -7.92
CA ALA A 157 -2.28 -16.33 -8.41
C ALA A 157 -2.67 -16.76 -9.83
N ASP A 158 -3.94 -16.55 -10.18
CA ASP A 158 -4.50 -16.73 -11.51
C ASP A 158 -5.21 -15.44 -11.93
N PRO A 159 -4.54 -14.57 -12.72
CA PRO A 159 -5.11 -13.30 -13.19
C PRO A 159 -6.40 -13.45 -14.00
N SER A 160 -6.68 -14.62 -14.59
CA SER A 160 -7.91 -14.85 -15.35
C SER A 160 -9.17 -14.83 -14.47
N LYS A 161 -9.00 -15.08 -13.16
CA LYS A 161 -10.07 -14.97 -12.14
C LYS A 161 -10.21 -13.57 -11.56
N GLY A 162 -9.29 -12.67 -11.89
CA GLY A 162 -9.30 -11.28 -11.46
C GLY A 162 -7.89 -10.72 -11.34
N PHE A 163 -7.69 -9.54 -11.93
CA PHE A 163 -6.51 -8.71 -11.73
C PHE A 163 -6.99 -7.33 -11.28
N ILE A 164 -6.72 -6.96 -10.04
CA ILE A 164 -7.15 -5.70 -9.44
C ILE A 164 -5.92 -4.88 -9.09
N LEU A 165 -5.86 -3.66 -9.62
CA LEU A 165 -4.88 -2.66 -9.21
C LEU A 165 -5.57 -1.64 -8.32
N GLY A 166 -5.03 -1.42 -7.13
CA GLY A 166 -5.50 -0.41 -6.19
C GLY A 166 -4.34 0.35 -5.58
N GLY A 167 -4.67 1.46 -4.93
CA GLY A 167 -3.69 2.30 -4.28
C GLY A 167 -4.35 3.27 -3.31
N VAL A 168 -3.52 3.97 -2.54
CA VAL A 168 -4.01 5.01 -1.62
C VAL A 168 -3.25 6.30 -1.88
N SER A 169 -4.00 7.39 -2.08
CA SER A 169 -3.46 8.74 -2.21
C SER A 169 -2.46 8.92 -3.37
N ALA A 170 -1.17 8.67 -3.15
CA ALA A 170 -0.11 8.86 -4.15
C ALA A 170 0.15 7.61 -5.00
N GLY A 171 -0.13 6.43 -4.44
CA GLY A 171 -0.13 5.15 -5.16
C GLY A 171 -1.49 4.88 -5.77
#